data_AF-A0A392QM63-F1
#
_entry.id   AF-A0A392QM63-F1
#
_cell.length_a   1.000
_cell.length_b   1.000
_cell.length_c   1.000
_cell.angle_alpha   90.00
_cell.angle_beta   90.00
_cell.angle_gamma   90.00
#
_symmetry.space_group_name_H-M   'P 1'
#
loop_
_entity.id
_entity.type
_entity.pdbx_description
1 polymer ?
#
loop_
_entity_poly.entity_id
_entity_poly.type
_entity_poly.pdbx_seq_one_letter_code
_entity_poly.pdbx_strand_id
1 'polypeptide(L)' 'MRPVWAVKAIIVVVFTSTLIRCVCGANHTVGGASGWDLNSNMQDWSSTTTFNVGDDL' A
#
# COMPACT_ATOMS: atom_id res chain seq x y z
N MET A 1 -28.95 -18.40 13.32
CA MET A 1 -27.63 -18.97 13.68
C MET A 1 -26.65 -18.58 12.59
N ARG A 2 -25.61 -17.80 12.88
CA ARG A 2 -24.59 -17.47 11.86
C ARG A 2 -23.80 -18.76 11.55
N PRO A 3 -23.67 -19.17 10.28
CA PRO A 3 -22.97 -20.38 9.95
C PRO A 3 -21.51 -20.30 10.40
N VAL A 4 -21.06 -21.29 11.18
CA VAL A 4 -19.67 -21.38 11.70
C VAL A 4 -18.64 -21.38 10.55
N TRP A 5 -19.02 -21.95 9.39
CA TRP A 5 -18.18 -21.93 8.19
C TRP A 5 -17.94 -20.51 7.64
N ALA A 6 -18.94 -19.63 7.74
CA ALA A 6 -18.80 -18.25 7.29
C ALA A 6 -17.86 -17.45 8.20
N VAL A 7 -17.92 -17.68 9.52
CA VAL A 7 -16.98 -17.05 10.47
C VAL A 7 -15.54 -17.45 10.19
N LYS A 8 -15.30 -18.75 9.95
CA LYS A 8 -13.97 -19.25 9.56
C LYS A 8 -13.47 -18.62 8.26
N ALA A 9 -14.33 -18.52 7.24
CA ALA A 9 -13.98 -17.90 5.96
C ALA A 9 -13.62 -16.41 6.12
N ILE A 10 -14.41 -15.65 6.90
CA ILE A 10 -14.14 -14.23 7.18
C ILE A 10 -12.79 -14.06 7.87
N ILE A 11 -12.48 -14.88 8.87
CA ILE A 11 -11.19 -14.81 9.59
C ILE A 11 -10.03 -15.04 8.61
N VAL A 12 -10.10 -16.08 7.77
CA VAL A 12 -9.05 -16.36 6.78
C VAL A 12 -8.87 -15.21 5.80
N VAL A 13 -9.95 -14.61 5.29
CA VAL A 13 -9.88 -13.46 4.37
C VAL A 13 -9.23 -12.25 5.04
N VAL A 14 -9.60 -11.93 6.28
CA VAL A 14 -9.01 -10.79 7.01
C VAL A 14 -7.52 -11.01 7.30
N PHE A 15 -7.13 -12.21 7.75
CA PHE A 15 -5.71 -12.51 8.00
C PHE A 15 -4.89 -12.48 6.72
N THR A 16 -5.35 -13.13 5.66
CA THR A 16 -4.64 -13.14 4.36
C THR A 16 -4.51 -11.72 3.79
N SER A 17 -5.58 -10.90 3.80
CA SER A 17 -5.50 -9.53 3.30
C SER A 17 -4.55 -8.63 4.09
N THR A 18 -4.42 -8.86 5.40
CA THR A 18 -3.53 -8.07 6.26
C THR A 18 -2.08 -8.49 6.07
N LEU A 19 -1.82 -9.81 6.00
CA LEU A 19 -0.47 -10.35 5.81
C LEU A 19 0.11 -10.04 4.42
N ILE A 20 -0.72 -10.03 3.37
CA ILE A 20 -0.28 -9.65 2.01
C ILE A 20 0.28 -8.22 2.00
N ARG A 21 -0.37 -7.28 2.71
CA ARG A 21 0.13 -5.89 2.81
C ARG A 21 1.40 -5.72 3.64
N CYS A 22 1.79 -6.72 4.45
CA CYS A 22 3.03 -6.67 5.23
C CYS A 22 4.26 -7.16 4.45
N VAL A 23 4.07 -7.86 3.32
CA VAL A 23 5.18 -8.51 2.59
C VAL A 23 5.52 -7.80 1.28
N CYS A 24 4.56 -7.12 0.64
CA CYS A 24 4.83 -6.33 -0.56
C CYS A 24 4.88 -4.84 -0.22
N GLY A 25 6.06 -4.23 -0.38
CA GLY A 25 6.16 -2.79 -0.47
C GLY A 25 5.46 -2.26 -1.71
N ALA A 26 4.98 -1.02 -1.64
CA ALA A 26 4.47 -0.28 -2.78
C ALA A 26 5.63 0.30 -3.60
N ASN A 27 5.46 0.41 -4.92
CA ASN A 27 6.40 1.09 -5.78
C ASN A 27 5.88 2.50 -6.10
N HIS A 28 6.63 3.54 -5.74
CA HIS A 28 6.22 4.93 -5.84
C HIS A 28 7.07 5.68 -6.85
N THR A 29 6.54 5.93 -8.04
CA THR A 29 7.25 6.74 -9.04
C THR A 29 7.56 8.15 -8.53
N VAL A 30 8.85 8.48 -8.44
CA VAL A 30 9.31 9.77 -7.95
C VAL A 30 8.77 10.94 -8.79
N GLY A 31 8.17 11.92 -8.10
CA GLY A 31 7.54 13.08 -8.73
C GLY A 31 6.19 12.80 -9.36
N GLY A 32 5.65 11.59 -9.19
CA GLY A 32 4.33 11.21 -9.69
C GLY A 32 4.21 11.35 -11.20
N ALA A 33 3.13 11.99 -11.67
CA ALA A 33 2.90 12.20 -13.09
C ALA A 33 3.95 13.12 -13.76
N SER A 34 4.59 14.01 -12.98
CA SER A 34 5.63 14.90 -13.48
C SER A 34 6.99 14.21 -13.59
N GLY A 35 7.19 13.08 -12.90
CA GLY A 35 8.44 12.34 -12.90
C GLY A 35 9.60 13.09 -12.22
N TRP A 36 10.82 12.59 -12.42
CA TRP A 36 12.05 13.20 -11.92
C TRP A 36 12.56 14.28 -12.89
N ASP A 37 12.05 15.51 -12.74
CA ASP A 37 12.44 16.68 -13.53
C ASP A 37 12.68 17.90 -12.61
N LEU A 38 13.42 18.90 -13.10
CA LEU A 38 13.71 20.15 -12.38
C LEU A 38 12.45 20.99 -12.06
N ASN A 39 11.38 20.78 -12.81
CA ASN A 39 10.10 21.47 -12.61
C ASN A 39 9.16 20.71 -11.67
N SER A 40 9.51 19.47 -11.27
CA SER A 40 8.69 18.65 -10.40
C SER A 40 8.77 19.16 -8.95
N ASN A 41 7.62 19.46 -8.36
CA ASN A 41 7.56 19.80 -6.94
C ASN A 41 7.68 18.53 -6.08
N MET A 42 8.92 18.19 -5.70
CA MET A 42 9.21 17.02 -4.87
C MET A 42 8.66 17.14 -3.44
N GLN A 43 8.44 18.37 -2.95
CA GLN A 43 7.87 18.60 -1.62
C GLN A 43 6.38 18.25 -1.59
N ASP A 44 5.64 18.63 -2.63
CA ASP A 44 4.22 18.28 -2.78
C ASP A 44 4.05 16.77 -3.02
N TRP A 45 4.91 16.18 -3.85
CA TRP A 45 4.87 14.72 -4.11
C TRP A 45 5.16 13.90 -2.84
N SER A 46 6.21 14.25 -2.10
CA SER A 46 6.58 13.51 -0.88
C SER A 46 5.57 13.68 0.26
N SER A 47 4.94 14.86 0.39
CA SER A 47 3.95 15.13 1.45
C SER A 47 2.61 14.45 1.22
N THR A 48 2.28 14.12 -0.03
CA THR A 48 1.04 13.41 -0.39
C THR A 48 1.22 11.90 -0.48
N THR A 49 2.46 11.41 -0.45
CA THR A 49 2.79 9.98 -0.53
C THR A 49 3.05 9.40 0.86
N THR A 50 2.43 8.26 1.17
CA THR A 50 2.71 7.53 2.42
C THR A 50 3.74 6.44 2.16
N PHE A 51 4.89 6.54 2.84
CA PHE A 51 5.96 5.55 2.74
C PHE A 51 5.91 4.55 3.89
N ASN A 52 5.96 3.28 3.56
CA ASN A 52 6.05 2.18 4.51
C ASN A 52 7.39 1.45 4.34
N VAL A 53 7.84 0.77 5.39
CA VAL A 53 9.08 -0.03 5.32
C VAL A 53 8.87 -1.16 4.31
N GLY A 54 9.78 -1.24 3.34
CA GLY A 54 9.72 -2.20 2.24
C GLY A 54 9.28 -1.61 0.91
N ASP A 55 8.78 -0.36 0.89
CA ASP A 55 8.44 0.37 -0.34
C ASP A 55 9.68 0.70 -1.20
N ASP A 56 9.46 0.79 -2.51
CA ASP A 56 10.44 1.18 -3.54
C ASP A 56 10.05 2.52 -4.18
N LEU A 57 11.02 3.21 -4.80
CA LEU A 57 10.87 4.52 -5.47
C LEU A 57 11.22 4.45 -6.97
#